data_AF-A0A1Q5B141-F1
#
_entry.id   AF-A0A1Q5B141-F1
#
_cell.length_a   1.000
_cell.length_b   1.000
_cell.length_c   1.000
_cell.angle_alpha   90.00
_cell.angle_beta   90.00
_cell.angle_gamma   90.00
#
_symmetry.space_group_name_H-M   'P 1'
#
loop_
_entity.id
_entity.type
_entity.pdbx_description
1 polymer ?
#
loop_
_entity_poly.entity_id
_entity_poly.type
_entity_poly.pdbx_seq_one_letter_code
_entity_poly.pdbx_strand_id
1 'polypeptide(L)'
;MPTTPAAPSETGPEPLDPVGLSSRQPAAADLARTAARAAGELLAPPAQVRLADVVPAPELVTPDPAADFGLAEDAVIRVDADPAARDVAEQLAELLRPATGYPLPVTDSAARADGSLVLTLTSVATSTDAAGPVGAAASAPAGANAAGTGRAAAEALGDEGYRLDVTGAEVRITAGSAAGLFHGVQTLRQLLPAAVESATPVAERWVVPGGTIVDRPQFAYRGAMLDVARHFFPANDVLRVVDHLARYKLNHLHLHLTDDQGWRITVDSWPRLTEVGGSTEVGGGPGGWYTKDDYRRIVAYAARRHVTVVPEIDLPGHTNAALVAYPELAPGKTPPPPYTGTEVGFSYVDPADERTYAFVADVVGEVAALTPGPWLHLGGDEAFKVPADTYRGFIERAQTLVAATGKTVVGWHQLAPTGHADGRVLQWWGTNGDDPETADAVRRGARVILSPGNRVYLDMKYAPDTPIGHDWAGLIDVRRAYDWDPGTHLTGVPAEAVLGVEAPLWTETVTTLAEVEFMLFPRLPAIAELGWSPRSTHDWAAFRDRLAGHGPRWTAAGIAFHPAPEIPWPATSTHPIPTQHSRDEAPHSS
;
A
#
# COMPACT_ATOMS: atom_id res chain seq x y z
N MET A 1 45.82 -10.36 102.64
CA MET A 1 44.72 -9.57 103.25
C MET A 1 44.76 -8.16 102.68
N PRO A 2 43.73 -7.71 101.93
CA PRO A 2 42.73 -8.48 101.20
C PRO A 2 42.86 -8.28 99.67
N THR A 3 42.62 -9.37 98.95
CA THR A 3 42.65 -9.52 97.48
C THR A 3 41.22 -9.68 96.97
N THR A 4 40.84 -8.89 95.97
CA THR A 4 39.57 -9.01 95.23
C THR A 4 39.75 -9.98 94.06
N PRO A 5 38.84 -10.96 93.81
CA PRO A 5 39.01 -11.91 92.72
C PRO A 5 38.40 -11.41 91.40
N ALA A 6 39.11 -11.70 90.30
CA ALA A 6 38.74 -11.44 88.92
C ALA A 6 37.77 -12.51 88.37
N ALA A 7 36.86 -12.09 87.47
CA ALA A 7 35.86 -12.90 86.81
C ALA A 7 36.44 -13.71 85.62
N PRO A 8 35.85 -14.87 85.26
CA PRO A 8 36.33 -15.71 84.17
C PRO A 8 35.76 -15.29 82.80
N SER A 9 36.56 -15.53 81.78
CA SER A 9 36.26 -15.42 80.34
C SER A 9 35.52 -16.65 79.82
N GLU A 10 34.41 -16.45 79.10
CA GLU A 10 33.86 -17.47 78.19
C GLU A 10 33.54 -16.85 76.82
N THR A 11 33.85 -17.65 75.81
CA THR A 11 33.89 -17.40 74.37
C THR A 11 32.50 -17.16 73.77
N GLY A 12 32.34 -16.04 73.05
CA GLY A 12 31.12 -15.74 72.28
C GLY A 12 31.09 -16.46 70.92
N PRO A 13 29.88 -16.78 70.38
CA PRO A 13 29.72 -17.36 69.06
C PRO A 13 29.82 -16.30 67.95
N GLU A 14 30.28 -16.71 66.76
CA GLU A 14 30.35 -15.90 65.53
C GLU A 14 28.99 -15.27 65.16
N PRO A 15 28.96 -14.02 64.67
CA PRO A 15 27.77 -13.46 64.03
C PRO A 15 27.65 -13.96 62.58
N LEU A 16 26.46 -14.48 62.26
CA LEU A 16 26.02 -14.79 60.90
C LEU A 16 25.97 -13.50 60.05
N ASP A 17 26.55 -13.55 58.84
CA ASP A 17 26.47 -12.49 57.84
C ASP A 17 25.01 -12.20 57.46
N PRO A 18 24.53 -10.94 57.52
CA PRO A 18 23.24 -10.59 56.97
C PRO A 18 23.34 -10.54 55.43
N VAL A 19 22.52 -11.36 54.78
CA VAL A 19 22.24 -11.30 53.34
C VAL A 19 21.87 -9.85 52.97
N GLY A 20 22.77 -9.18 52.25
CA GLY A 20 22.55 -7.84 51.73
C GLY A 20 21.50 -7.86 50.62
N LEU A 21 20.23 -7.69 51.00
CA LEU A 21 19.21 -7.24 50.07
C LEU A 21 19.51 -5.78 49.73
N SER A 22 20.15 -5.55 48.58
CA SER A 22 20.27 -4.22 47.99
C SER A 22 18.90 -3.71 47.56
N SER A 23 18.12 -3.16 48.50
CA SER A 23 16.95 -2.35 48.18
C SER A 23 17.42 -0.99 47.68
N ARG A 24 17.61 -0.84 46.35
CA ARG A 24 17.66 0.50 45.77
C ARG A 24 16.27 1.12 45.96
N GLN A 25 16.14 1.99 46.96
CA GLN A 25 14.97 2.86 47.07
C GLN A 25 14.92 3.76 45.84
N PRO A 26 13.81 3.82 45.09
CA PRO A 26 13.68 4.75 43.97
C PRO A 26 13.84 6.18 44.49
N ALA A 27 14.52 7.04 43.72
CA ALA A 27 14.72 8.42 44.11
C ALA A 27 13.36 9.12 44.23
N ALA A 28 13.22 10.10 45.13
CA ALA A 28 11.95 10.83 45.32
C ALA A 28 11.41 11.45 44.02
N ALA A 29 12.29 11.78 43.07
CA ALA A 29 11.93 12.25 41.73
C ALA A 29 11.29 11.16 40.86
N ASP A 30 11.71 9.90 40.99
CA ASP A 30 11.10 8.76 40.29
C ASP A 30 9.70 8.49 40.84
N LEU A 31 9.56 8.45 42.17
CA LEU A 31 8.26 8.30 42.83
C LEU A 31 7.29 9.43 42.47
N ALA A 32 7.78 10.67 42.40
CA ALA A 32 6.97 11.82 42.01
C ALA A 32 6.52 11.75 40.54
N ARG A 33 7.41 11.32 39.62
CA ARG A 33 7.06 11.08 38.21
C ARG A 33 6.05 9.95 38.07
N THR A 34 6.26 8.83 38.75
CA THR A 34 5.33 7.69 38.75
C THR A 34 3.96 8.08 39.32
N ALA A 35 3.92 8.84 40.42
CA ALA A 35 2.67 9.30 41.02
C ALA A 35 1.93 10.32 40.14
N ALA A 36 2.65 11.26 39.52
CA ALA A 36 2.06 12.21 38.58
C ALA A 36 1.49 11.51 37.34
N ARG A 37 2.19 10.49 36.83
CA ARG A 37 1.74 9.67 35.71
C ARG A 37 0.52 8.83 36.07
N ALA A 38 0.54 8.13 37.20
CA ALA A 38 -0.60 7.33 37.67
C ALA A 38 -1.84 8.21 37.93
N ALA A 39 -1.67 9.41 38.51
CA ALA A 39 -2.76 10.36 38.69
C ALA A 39 -3.29 10.91 37.36
N GLY A 40 -2.39 11.15 36.38
CA GLY A 40 -2.76 11.54 35.01
C GLY A 40 -3.54 10.44 34.28
N GLU A 41 -3.15 9.18 34.43
CA GLU A 41 -3.84 8.02 33.84
C GLU A 41 -5.24 7.80 34.45
N LEU A 42 -5.39 7.93 35.78
CA LEU A 42 -6.67 7.77 36.49
C LEU A 42 -7.71 8.87 36.20
N LEU A 43 -7.25 10.06 35.81
CA LEU A 43 -8.11 11.23 35.58
C LEU A 43 -8.26 11.58 34.08
N ALA A 44 -7.59 10.84 33.20
CA ALA A 44 -7.62 11.14 31.78
C ALA A 44 -8.94 10.73 31.12
N PRO A 45 -9.44 11.51 30.16
CA PRO A 45 -10.53 11.07 29.30
C PRO A 45 -10.12 9.83 28.49
N PRO A 46 -11.08 8.99 28.07
CA PRO A 46 -10.80 7.82 27.24
C PRO A 46 -10.17 8.21 25.89
N ALA A 47 -9.55 7.24 25.21
CA ALA A 47 -9.09 7.41 23.83
C ALA A 47 -10.21 7.97 22.94
N GLN A 48 -9.88 8.96 22.10
CA GLN A 48 -10.84 9.58 21.18
C GLN A 48 -11.22 8.65 20.01
N VAL A 49 -10.34 7.69 19.69
CA VAL A 49 -10.50 6.71 18.61
C VAL A 49 -10.81 5.36 19.24
N ARG A 50 -11.79 4.61 18.73
CA ARG A 50 -12.07 3.24 19.20
C ARG A 50 -11.12 2.26 18.54
N LEU A 51 -10.81 1.15 19.20
CA LEU A 51 -9.90 0.12 18.66
C LEU A 51 -10.35 -0.43 17.29
N ALA A 52 -11.66 -0.41 17.00
CA ALA A 52 -12.23 -0.85 15.73
C ALA A 52 -12.27 0.24 14.63
N ASP A 53 -11.90 1.50 14.94
CA ASP A 53 -11.95 2.63 13.99
C ASP A 53 -10.72 2.65 13.08
N VAL A 54 -10.54 1.57 12.32
CA VAL A 54 -9.41 1.33 11.41
C VAL A 54 -9.96 0.95 10.04
N VAL A 55 -9.36 1.48 8.97
CA VAL A 55 -9.60 1.10 7.58
C VAL A 55 -8.29 0.60 6.96
N PRO A 56 -8.20 -0.62 6.42
CA PRO A 56 -9.23 -1.67 6.37
C PRO A 56 -9.70 -2.17 7.74
N ALA A 57 -10.95 -2.65 7.82
CA ALA A 57 -11.49 -3.32 9.01
C ALA A 57 -10.64 -4.56 9.38
N PRO A 58 -10.10 -4.65 10.60
CA PRO A 58 -9.30 -5.80 10.99
C PRO A 58 -10.11 -7.09 11.08
N GLU A 59 -9.47 -8.23 10.85
CA GLU A 59 -10.13 -9.55 10.97
C GLU A 59 -10.78 -9.77 12.34
N LEU A 60 -10.07 -9.46 13.42
CA LEU A 60 -10.55 -9.61 14.79
C LEU A 60 -10.11 -8.44 15.65
N VAL A 61 -11.07 -7.86 16.39
CA VAL A 61 -10.84 -6.76 17.34
C VAL A 61 -11.46 -7.13 18.69
N THR A 62 -10.67 -7.06 19.77
CA THR A 62 -11.11 -7.29 21.15
C THR A 62 -10.74 -6.08 22.00
N PRO A 63 -11.63 -5.08 22.17
CA PRO A 63 -11.34 -3.88 22.94
C PRO A 63 -11.20 -4.16 24.45
N ASP A 64 -10.28 -3.44 25.09
CA ASP A 64 -10.16 -3.33 26.55
C ASP A 64 -10.01 -1.84 26.93
N PRO A 65 -11.12 -1.12 27.15
CA PRO A 65 -11.09 0.32 27.45
C PRO A 65 -10.37 0.69 28.75
N ALA A 66 -10.08 -0.27 29.62
CA ALA A 66 -9.32 -0.02 30.84
C ALA A 66 -7.79 -0.04 30.59
N ALA A 67 -7.37 -0.40 29.37
CA ALA A 67 -5.99 -0.65 29.01
C ALA A 67 -5.42 0.35 27.99
N ASP A 68 -6.03 1.54 27.87
CA ASP A 68 -5.54 2.62 27.01
C ASP A 68 -4.07 2.96 27.29
N PHE A 69 -3.30 3.07 26.23
CA PHE A 69 -1.87 3.40 26.28
C PHE A 69 -1.68 4.87 25.94
N GLY A 70 -1.06 5.64 26.84
CA GLY A 70 -0.65 7.02 26.54
C GLY A 70 0.83 7.07 26.22
N LEU A 71 1.24 7.50 25.03
CA LEU A 71 2.64 7.68 24.62
C LEU A 71 3.26 8.88 25.35
N ALA A 72 4.40 8.66 26.02
CA ALA A 72 5.14 9.67 26.77
C ALA A 72 6.42 10.11 26.03
N GLU A 73 6.97 11.25 26.43
CA GLU A 73 8.18 11.83 25.84
C GLU A 73 9.41 10.93 25.97
N ASP A 74 9.49 10.12 27.03
CA ASP A 74 10.58 9.17 27.30
C ASP A 74 10.31 7.77 26.74
N ALA A 75 9.27 7.60 25.91
CA ALA A 75 8.97 6.33 25.26
C ALA A 75 10.10 5.90 24.31
N VAL A 76 10.26 4.58 24.18
CA VAL A 76 11.30 3.96 23.35
C VAL A 76 10.68 2.93 22.41
N ILE A 77 11.25 2.81 21.21
CA ILE A 77 10.87 1.77 20.25
C ILE A 77 11.86 0.62 20.42
N ARG A 78 11.35 -0.56 20.73
CA ARG A 78 12.14 -1.79 20.86
C ARG A 78 11.90 -2.69 19.67
N VAL A 79 12.98 -3.23 19.16
CA VAL A 79 12.95 -4.17 18.04
C VAL A 79 13.92 -5.31 18.32
N ASP A 80 13.64 -6.46 17.75
CA ASP A 80 14.60 -7.56 17.70
C ASP A 80 15.81 -7.20 16.81
N ALA A 81 16.82 -8.06 16.84
CA ALA A 81 18.07 -7.83 16.09
C ALA A 81 17.93 -8.06 14.58
N ASP A 82 16.71 -8.24 14.06
CA ASP A 82 16.43 -8.42 12.64
C ASP A 82 16.53 -7.05 11.91
N PRO A 83 17.44 -6.90 10.93
CA PRO A 83 17.58 -5.65 10.19
C PRO A 83 16.29 -5.18 9.50
N ALA A 84 15.45 -6.11 9.03
CA ALA A 84 14.21 -5.78 8.34
C ALA A 84 13.17 -5.24 9.32
N ALA A 85 13.06 -5.84 10.51
CA ALA A 85 12.23 -5.31 11.58
C ALA A 85 12.75 -3.94 12.07
N ARG A 86 14.07 -3.76 12.13
CA ARG A 86 14.68 -2.48 12.51
C ARG A 86 14.34 -1.35 11.53
N ASP A 87 14.32 -1.61 10.22
CA ASP A 87 13.88 -0.59 9.25
C ASP A 87 12.42 -0.18 9.49
N VAL A 88 11.52 -1.13 9.78
CA VAL A 88 10.12 -0.82 10.15
C VAL A 88 10.05 0.01 11.45
N ALA A 89 10.88 -0.29 12.44
CA ALA A 89 10.96 0.47 13.68
C ALA A 89 11.42 1.92 13.45
N GLU A 90 12.40 2.13 12.58
CA GLU A 90 12.86 3.47 12.20
C GLU A 90 11.78 4.22 11.41
N GLN A 91 11.05 3.55 10.51
CA GLN A 91 9.91 4.15 9.80
C GLN A 91 8.79 4.58 10.77
N LEU A 92 8.50 3.79 11.80
CA LEU A 92 7.58 4.18 12.87
C LEU A 92 8.09 5.41 13.63
N ALA A 93 9.39 5.48 13.91
CA ALA A 93 9.98 6.64 14.56
C ALA A 93 9.89 7.89 13.67
N GLU A 94 10.19 7.78 12.37
CA GLU A 94 10.06 8.84 11.38
C GLU A 94 8.61 9.37 11.28
N LEU A 95 7.62 8.49 11.40
CA LEU A 95 6.21 8.86 11.44
C LEU A 95 5.84 9.67 12.69
N LEU A 96 6.33 9.25 13.86
CA LEU A 96 5.88 9.82 15.14
C LEU A 96 6.64 11.09 15.56
N ARG A 97 7.93 11.19 15.26
CA ARG A 97 8.80 12.30 15.70
C ARG A 97 8.29 13.69 15.31
N PRO A 98 7.82 13.95 14.06
CA PRO A 98 7.42 15.29 13.65
C PRO A 98 6.27 15.85 14.49
N ALA A 99 5.19 15.08 14.64
CA ALA A 99 4.00 15.50 15.35
C ALA A 99 4.17 15.51 16.87
N THR A 100 4.88 14.53 17.43
CA THR A 100 5.06 14.41 18.89
C THR A 100 6.14 15.36 19.42
N GLY A 101 7.18 15.63 18.62
CA GLY A 101 8.42 16.26 19.10
C GLY A 101 9.27 15.36 19.99
N TYR A 102 8.91 14.08 20.16
CA TYR A 102 9.60 13.15 21.06
C TYR A 102 10.83 12.52 20.37
N PRO A 103 11.89 12.15 21.12
CA PRO A 103 13.09 11.56 20.53
C PRO A 103 12.84 10.17 19.92
N LEU A 104 12.06 9.33 20.61
CA LEU A 104 11.70 7.95 20.21
C LEU A 104 12.89 7.15 19.66
N PRO A 105 13.91 6.85 20.49
CA PRO A 105 15.07 6.08 20.04
C PRO A 105 14.67 4.64 19.75
N VAL A 106 15.25 4.07 18.67
CA VAL A 106 15.10 2.67 18.29
C VAL A 106 16.23 1.85 18.92
N THR A 107 15.88 0.93 19.80
CA THR A 107 16.80 0.15 20.65
C THR A 107 16.56 -1.34 20.52
N ASP A 108 17.61 -2.14 20.73
CA ASP A 108 17.49 -3.59 20.72
C ASP A 108 16.78 -4.10 21.99
N SER A 109 16.11 -5.23 21.88
CA SER A 109 15.24 -5.85 22.90
C SER A 109 15.90 -6.20 24.26
N ALA A 110 17.19 -5.97 24.45
CA ALA A 110 17.98 -6.50 25.57
C ALA A 110 17.84 -5.77 26.93
N ALA A 111 17.09 -4.67 27.04
CA ALA A 111 16.86 -4.02 28.34
C ALA A 111 15.41 -3.55 28.53
N ARG A 112 14.70 -4.16 29.50
CA ARG A 112 13.50 -3.55 30.08
C ARG A 112 13.93 -2.31 30.86
N ALA A 113 13.74 -1.13 30.29
CA ALA A 113 13.57 0.07 31.09
C ALA A 113 12.21 -0.06 31.81
N ASP A 114 12.24 -0.18 33.13
CA ASP A 114 11.04 -0.14 33.96
C ASP A 114 10.37 1.23 33.79
N GLY A 115 9.06 1.24 33.53
CA GLY A 115 8.26 2.46 33.38
C GLY A 115 8.24 3.09 31.99
N SER A 116 9.01 2.63 31.01
CA SER A 116 8.90 3.15 29.63
C SER A 116 7.70 2.53 28.92
N LEU A 117 6.97 3.34 28.17
CA LEU A 117 6.00 2.87 27.16
C LEU A 117 6.79 2.31 25.99
N VAL A 118 6.54 1.04 25.67
CA VAL A 118 7.34 0.28 24.69
C VAL A 118 6.52 0.02 23.45
N LEU A 119 7.11 0.27 22.28
CA LEU A 119 6.65 -0.29 21.02
C LEU A 119 7.53 -1.50 20.71
N THR A 120 7.03 -2.73 20.80
CA THR A 120 7.82 -3.92 20.48
C THR A 120 7.44 -4.48 19.12
N LEU A 121 8.42 -4.59 18.21
CA LEU A 121 8.31 -5.38 16.99
C LEU A 121 8.99 -6.74 17.19
N THR A 122 8.31 -7.84 16.87
CA THR A 122 8.87 -9.20 16.98
C THR A 122 8.58 -9.99 15.71
N SER A 123 9.63 -10.34 14.99
CA SER A 123 9.61 -11.35 13.95
C SER A 123 9.82 -12.72 14.59
N VAL A 124 9.07 -13.71 14.14
CA VAL A 124 9.29 -15.10 14.55
C VAL A 124 9.99 -15.81 13.42
N ALA A 125 11.27 -16.14 13.61
CA ALA A 125 12.11 -16.73 12.58
C ALA A 125 11.46 -17.98 11.96
N THR A 126 11.14 -17.88 10.67
CA THR A 126 10.87 -19.04 9.81
C THR A 126 12.21 -19.52 9.25
N SER A 127 12.58 -20.78 9.53
CA SER A 127 13.72 -21.39 8.84
C SER A 127 13.34 -21.60 7.38
N THR A 128 14.03 -20.90 6.48
CA THR A 128 13.86 -21.01 5.03
C THR A 128 14.46 -22.31 4.51
N ASP A 129 13.62 -23.17 3.93
CA ASP A 129 14.03 -24.12 2.90
C ASP A 129 12.99 -24.11 1.76
N ALA A 130 13.48 -23.78 0.56
CA ALA A 130 12.93 -23.95 -0.79
C ALA A 130 11.62 -23.25 -1.21
N ALA A 131 11.79 -22.36 -2.20
CA ALA A 131 10.74 -21.79 -3.05
C ALA A 131 10.03 -22.87 -3.90
N GLY A 132 8.70 -22.78 -3.98
CA GLY A 132 7.81 -23.52 -4.86
C GLY A 132 6.41 -22.88 -4.86
N PRO A 133 5.62 -22.98 -5.94
CA PRO A 133 4.49 -22.08 -6.21
C PRO A 133 3.32 -22.28 -5.23
N VAL A 134 2.69 -21.16 -4.88
CA VAL A 134 1.59 -21.04 -3.91
C VAL A 134 0.34 -21.78 -4.42
N GLY A 135 0.07 -22.93 -3.82
CA GLY A 135 -1.14 -23.73 -4.04
C GLY A 135 -2.27 -23.36 -3.06
N ALA A 136 -3.48 -23.30 -3.62
CA ALA A 136 -4.79 -23.05 -2.99
C ALA A 136 -4.92 -23.31 -1.48
N ALA A 137 -5.42 -22.30 -0.75
CA ALA A 137 -5.81 -22.40 0.65
C ALA A 137 -7.13 -23.20 0.79
N ALA A 138 -7.05 -24.36 1.45
CA ALA A 138 -8.21 -25.12 1.90
C ALA A 138 -8.63 -24.67 3.31
N SER A 139 -9.95 -24.61 3.53
CA SER A 139 -10.60 -24.23 4.77
C SER A 139 -10.43 -25.26 5.89
N ALA A 140 -10.25 -24.80 7.13
CA ALA A 140 -10.31 -25.63 8.34
C ALA A 140 -11.17 -24.94 9.43
N PRO A 141 -11.91 -25.72 10.27
CA PRO A 141 -13.00 -25.19 11.09
C PRO A 141 -12.57 -24.72 12.49
N ALA A 142 -13.43 -23.90 13.09
CA ALA A 142 -13.22 -23.23 14.38
C ALA A 142 -13.32 -24.16 15.61
N GLY A 143 -12.43 -23.97 16.59
CA GLY A 143 -12.52 -24.61 17.91
C GLY A 143 -11.33 -24.36 18.85
N ALA A 144 -11.44 -23.32 19.70
CA ALA A 144 -10.86 -23.10 21.04
C ALA A 144 -9.37 -23.41 21.39
N ASN A 145 -8.71 -22.36 21.88
CA ASN A 145 -7.65 -22.25 22.92
C ASN A 145 -6.35 -23.05 22.77
N ALA A 146 -5.27 -22.32 22.44
CA ALA A 146 -4.00 -22.44 23.16
C ALA A 146 -3.19 -21.14 23.03
N ALA A 147 -2.82 -20.57 24.18
CA ALA A 147 -1.74 -19.60 24.29
C ALA A 147 -0.41 -20.28 23.90
N GLY A 148 -0.10 -20.27 22.60
CA GLY A 148 1.18 -20.73 22.07
C GLY A 148 2.12 -19.53 21.95
N THR A 149 3.17 -19.49 22.76
CA THR A 149 4.23 -18.49 22.68
C THR A 149 4.96 -18.58 21.34
N GLY A 150 4.85 -17.54 20.53
CA GLY A 150 5.73 -17.21 19.41
C GLY A 150 5.41 -17.89 18.08
N ARG A 151 5.83 -19.13 17.89
CA ARG A 151 5.99 -19.72 16.55
C ARG A 151 4.71 -20.19 15.87
N ALA A 152 3.89 -20.99 16.56
CA ALA A 152 2.61 -21.44 16.00
C ALA A 152 1.62 -20.28 15.79
N ALA A 153 1.71 -19.23 16.61
CA ALA A 153 0.92 -18.02 16.47
C ALA A 153 1.38 -17.17 15.26
N ALA A 154 2.69 -17.13 14.95
CA ALA A 154 3.21 -16.41 13.79
C ALA A 154 3.01 -17.14 12.46
N GLU A 155 3.17 -18.48 12.43
CA GLU A 155 2.84 -19.29 11.24
C GLU A 155 1.34 -19.17 10.87
N ALA A 156 0.46 -18.94 11.86
CA ALA A 156 -0.96 -18.70 11.63
C ALA A 156 -1.30 -17.32 11.04
N LEU A 157 -0.39 -16.34 11.09
CA LEU A 157 -0.61 -14.97 10.58
C LEU A 157 -0.21 -14.79 9.10
N GLY A 158 0.58 -15.72 8.55
CA GLY A 158 1.08 -15.63 7.18
C GLY A 158 2.09 -14.49 6.96
N ASP A 159 2.37 -14.20 5.69
CA ASP A 159 3.44 -13.28 5.29
C ASP A 159 3.10 -11.80 5.51
N GLU A 160 1.83 -11.44 5.68
CA GLU A 160 1.39 -10.05 5.77
C GLU A 160 0.55 -9.75 7.02
N GLY A 161 0.18 -10.79 7.79
CA GLY A 161 -0.63 -10.63 8.99
C GLY A 161 0.18 -10.24 10.22
N TYR A 162 -0.52 -9.69 11.21
CA TYR A 162 0.06 -9.25 12.47
C TYR A 162 -0.93 -9.38 13.62
N ARG A 163 -0.39 -9.32 14.83
CA ARG A 163 -1.12 -9.12 16.07
C ARG A 163 -0.65 -7.83 16.72
N LEU A 164 -1.59 -6.98 17.14
CA LEU A 164 -1.33 -5.76 17.89
C LEU A 164 -1.99 -5.88 19.27
N ASP A 165 -1.20 -5.78 20.33
CA ASP A 165 -1.66 -5.80 21.72
C ASP A 165 -1.38 -4.44 22.37
N VAL A 166 -2.42 -3.79 22.89
CA VAL A 166 -2.35 -2.51 23.62
C VAL A 166 -2.72 -2.73 25.07
N THR A 167 -1.80 -2.38 25.96
CA THR A 167 -1.99 -2.34 27.41
C THR A 167 -1.58 -0.97 27.93
N GLY A 168 -1.95 -0.62 29.16
CA GLY A 168 -1.51 0.65 29.77
C GLY A 168 0.02 0.81 29.87
N ALA A 169 0.80 -0.26 29.70
CA ALA A 169 2.26 -0.24 29.76
C ALA A 169 2.97 -0.38 28.40
N GLU A 170 2.33 -1.00 27.41
CA GLU A 170 2.99 -1.42 26.16
C GLU A 170 2.01 -1.50 24.99
N VAL A 171 2.48 -1.08 23.80
CA VAL A 171 1.90 -1.48 22.50
C VAL A 171 2.87 -2.46 21.86
N ARG A 172 2.42 -3.67 21.55
CA ARG A 172 3.24 -4.72 20.95
C ARG A 172 2.67 -5.12 19.61
N ILE A 173 3.49 -5.13 18.56
CA ILE A 173 3.15 -5.65 17.24
C ILE A 173 4.02 -6.90 16.98
N THR A 174 3.36 -8.03 16.72
CA THR A 174 4.03 -9.31 16.42
C THR A 174 3.61 -9.79 15.04
N ALA A 175 4.56 -10.25 14.24
CA ALA A 175 4.28 -10.76 12.89
C ALA A 175 5.29 -11.84 12.46
N GLY A 176 4.94 -12.60 11.42
CA GLY A 176 5.85 -13.57 10.79
C GLY A 176 6.89 -12.93 9.86
N SER A 177 6.71 -11.66 9.48
CA SER A 177 7.55 -10.95 8.51
C SER A 177 7.63 -9.45 8.81
N ALA A 178 8.57 -8.75 8.16
CA ALA A 178 8.63 -7.29 8.18
C ALA A 178 7.38 -6.63 7.57
N ALA A 179 6.77 -7.23 6.55
CA ALA A 179 5.54 -6.69 5.94
C ALA A 179 4.38 -6.71 6.94
N GLY A 180 4.22 -7.79 7.71
CA GLY A 180 3.22 -7.85 8.78
C GLY A 180 3.48 -6.80 9.87
N LEU A 181 4.73 -6.61 10.30
CA LEU A 181 5.09 -5.54 11.24
C LEU A 181 4.72 -4.16 10.68
N PHE A 182 5.04 -3.91 9.41
CA PHE A 182 4.73 -2.66 8.73
C PHE A 182 3.21 -2.42 8.65
N HIS A 183 2.42 -3.43 8.30
CA HIS A 183 0.95 -3.33 8.30
C HIS A 183 0.38 -3.04 9.70
N GLY A 184 0.95 -3.64 10.75
CA GLY A 184 0.60 -3.30 12.13
C GLY A 184 0.91 -1.85 12.50
N VAL A 185 2.00 -1.29 12.00
CA VAL A 185 2.33 0.13 12.14
C VAL A 185 1.29 1.03 11.46
N GLN A 186 0.77 0.64 10.29
CA GLN A 186 -0.30 1.40 9.62
C GLN A 186 -1.60 1.40 10.44
N THR A 187 -1.91 0.30 11.13
CA THR A 187 -3.02 0.26 12.09
C THR A 187 -2.76 1.15 13.30
N LEU A 188 -1.56 1.07 13.91
CA LEU A 188 -1.19 1.91 15.04
C LEU A 188 -1.30 3.41 14.73
N ARG A 189 -0.86 3.82 13.53
CA ARG A 189 -1.01 5.19 13.02
C ARG A 189 -2.47 5.68 13.06
N GLN A 190 -3.41 4.82 12.67
CA GLN A 190 -4.84 5.14 12.65
C GLN A 190 -5.47 5.12 14.04
N LEU A 191 -4.87 4.42 15.00
CA LEU A 191 -5.33 4.39 16.39
C LEU A 191 -4.87 5.61 17.21
N LEU A 192 -3.78 6.27 16.80
CA LEU A 192 -3.34 7.54 17.37
C LEU A 192 -4.24 8.72 16.94
N PRO A 193 -4.30 9.82 17.70
CA PRO A 193 -5.06 11.02 17.29
C PRO A 193 -4.66 11.54 15.90
N ALA A 194 -5.60 12.20 15.20
CA ALA A 194 -5.36 12.69 13.83
C ALA A 194 -4.17 13.65 13.70
N ALA A 195 -3.83 14.37 14.78
CA ALA A 195 -2.66 15.24 14.86
C ALA A 195 -1.32 14.52 14.61
N VAL A 196 -1.28 13.18 14.67
CA VAL A 196 -0.08 12.38 14.38
C VAL A 196 0.42 12.59 12.95
N GLU A 197 -0.45 13.05 12.05
CA GLU A 197 -0.12 13.37 10.66
C GLU A 197 0.57 14.73 10.48
N SER A 198 0.67 15.53 11.55
CA SER A 198 1.29 16.86 11.49
C SER A 198 2.79 16.77 11.18
N ALA A 199 3.24 17.59 10.23
CA ALA A 199 4.66 17.75 9.91
C ALA A 199 5.45 18.54 10.99
N THR A 200 4.77 19.08 12.00
CA THR A 200 5.37 19.88 13.07
C THR A 200 4.82 19.49 14.44
N PRO A 201 5.54 19.76 15.55
CA PRO A 201 5.10 19.36 16.87
C PRO A 201 3.75 19.95 17.26
N VAL A 202 2.86 19.12 17.81
CA VAL A 202 1.54 19.49 18.31
C VAL A 202 1.43 19.11 19.78
N ALA A 203 0.90 20.03 20.59
CA ALA A 203 0.54 19.72 21.98
C ALA A 203 -0.76 18.90 22.00
N GLU A 204 -0.62 17.57 21.99
CA GLU A 204 -1.72 16.61 21.98
C GLU A 204 -1.46 15.49 22.99
N ARG A 205 -2.53 14.86 23.49
CA ARG A 205 -2.44 13.64 24.28
C ARG A 205 -2.40 12.43 23.34
N TRP A 206 -1.21 11.87 23.13
CA TRP A 206 -0.96 10.74 22.23
C TRP A 206 -1.45 9.42 22.82
N VAL A 207 -2.70 9.04 22.55
CA VAL A 207 -3.32 7.85 23.17
C VAL A 207 -3.76 6.84 22.14
N VAL A 208 -3.54 5.56 22.47
CA VAL A 208 -3.94 4.40 21.69
C VAL A 208 -4.97 3.61 22.53
N PRO A 209 -6.16 3.29 21.98
CA PRO A 209 -7.18 2.52 22.70
C PRO A 209 -6.68 1.11 23.07
N GLY A 210 -7.01 0.66 24.27
CA GLY A 210 -6.60 -0.64 24.80
C GLY A 210 -7.29 -1.84 24.14
N GLY A 211 -6.60 -2.98 24.13
CA GLY A 211 -7.13 -4.27 23.65
C GLY A 211 -6.22 -4.99 22.65
N THR A 212 -6.80 -5.93 21.90
CA THR A 212 -6.08 -6.77 20.93
C THR A 212 -6.69 -6.66 19.53
N ILE A 213 -5.83 -6.57 18.52
CA ILE A 213 -6.17 -6.78 17.11
C ILE A 213 -5.38 -7.99 16.59
N VAL A 214 -6.05 -8.89 15.86
CA VAL A 214 -5.43 -9.92 15.03
C VAL A 214 -5.94 -9.71 13.61
N ASP A 215 -5.02 -9.64 12.65
CA ASP A 215 -5.36 -9.14 11.32
C ASP A 215 -4.48 -9.73 10.24
N ARG A 216 -5.06 -10.01 9.08
CA ARG A 216 -4.38 -10.57 7.89
C ARG A 216 -5.24 -10.31 6.65
N PRO A 217 -4.62 -10.24 5.45
CA PRO A 217 -5.36 -9.92 4.24
C PRO A 217 -6.22 -11.09 3.73
N GLN A 218 -7.38 -10.75 3.17
CA GLN A 218 -8.26 -11.64 2.42
C GLN A 218 -7.66 -12.02 1.05
N PHE A 219 -7.04 -11.05 0.37
CA PHE A 219 -6.44 -11.23 -0.95
C PHE A 219 -4.95 -10.86 -0.95
N ALA A 220 -4.15 -11.63 -1.70
CA ALA A 220 -2.70 -11.42 -1.79
C ALA A 220 -2.33 -10.19 -2.63
N TYR A 221 -3.16 -9.83 -3.62
CA TYR A 221 -2.96 -8.67 -4.47
C TYR A 221 -3.89 -7.52 -4.10
N ARG A 222 -3.30 -6.37 -3.75
CA ARG A 222 -4.04 -5.17 -3.40
C ARG A 222 -3.33 -3.98 -4.03
N GLY A 223 -3.76 -3.66 -5.25
CA GLY A 223 -3.07 -2.71 -6.13
C GLY A 223 -3.75 -1.35 -6.24
N ALA A 224 -2.96 -0.36 -6.63
CA ALA A 224 -3.46 0.83 -7.32
C ALA A 224 -2.57 1.08 -8.55
N MET A 225 -3.18 1.57 -9.63
CA MET A 225 -2.44 1.98 -10.83
C MET A 225 -2.37 3.51 -10.89
N LEU A 226 -1.22 4.03 -11.29
CA LEU A 226 -1.06 5.43 -11.69
C LEU A 226 -0.67 5.48 -13.17
N ASP A 227 -1.53 6.10 -13.97
CA ASP A 227 -1.23 6.50 -15.34
C ASP A 227 -0.31 7.73 -15.33
N VAL A 228 0.91 7.54 -15.81
CA VAL A 228 1.89 8.61 -15.97
C VAL A 228 2.14 8.93 -17.45
N ALA A 229 1.45 8.24 -18.35
CA ALA A 229 1.56 8.39 -19.79
C ALA A 229 0.67 9.54 -20.29
N ARG A 230 -0.56 9.66 -19.80
CA ARG A 230 -1.50 10.73 -20.22
C ARG A 230 -1.07 12.09 -19.70
N HIS A 231 -0.71 12.20 -18.42
CA HIS A 231 0.06 13.32 -17.87
C HIS A 231 1.22 12.79 -17.03
N PHE A 232 2.39 13.41 -17.16
CA PHE A 232 3.58 12.95 -16.45
C PHE A 232 3.64 13.46 -15.01
N PHE A 233 3.89 12.55 -14.08
CA PHE A 233 4.14 12.86 -12.67
C PHE A 233 5.60 12.60 -12.31
N PRO A 234 6.34 13.58 -11.77
CA PRO A 234 7.74 13.38 -11.39
C PRO A 234 7.88 12.34 -10.28
N ALA A 235 9.07 11.77 -10.12
CA ALA A 235 9.30 10.67 -9.18
C ALA A 235 8.81 10.97 -7.75
N ASN A 236 8.98 12.20 -7.26
CA ASN A 236 8.50 12.60 -5.92
C ASN A 236 6.98 12.46 -5.75
N ASP A 237 6.19 12.73 -6.79
CA ASP A 237 4.73 12.60 -6.75
C ASP A 237 4.35 11.11 -6.71
N VAL A 238 5.09 10.26 -7.45
CA VAL A 238 4.93 8.81 -7.37
C VAL A 238 5.28 8.28 -5.97
N LEU A 239 6.34 8.79 -5.33
CA LEU A 239 6.66 8.43 -3.94
C LEU A 239 5.52 8.82 -2.98
N ARG A 240 4.88 9.97 -3.20
CA ARG A 240 3.71 10.39 -2.42
C ARG A 240 2.53 9.44 -2.64
N VAL A 241 2.30 8.96 -3.85
CA VAL A 241 1.31 7.92 -4.12
C VAL A 241 1.65 6.63 -3.37
N VAL A 242 2.90 6.16 -3.37
CA VAL A 242 3.33 5.01 -2.57
C VAL A 242 3.01 5.20 -1.08
N ASP A 243 3.22 6.39 -0.51
CA ASP A 243 2.84 6.68 0.88
C ASP A 243 1.32 6.56 1.11
N HIS A 244 0.50 6.91 0.12
CA HIS A 244 -0.95 6.75 0.16
C HIS A 244 -1.37 5.28 0.13
N LEU A 245 -0.73 4.47 -0.71
CA LEU A 245 -0.97 3.01 -0.76
C LEU A 245 -0.63 2.36 0.58
N ALA A 246 0.54 2.68 1.13
CA ALA A 246 1.03 2.12 2.37
C ALA A 246 0.06 2.33 3.54
N ARG A 247 -0.56 3.52 3.68
CA ARG A 247 -1.53 3.84 4.75
C ARG A 247 -2.66 2.82 4.87
N TYR A 248 -3.04 2.21 3.76
CA TYR A 248 -4.20 1.32 3.65
C TYR A 248 -3.80 -0.11 3.30
N LYS A 249 -2.52 -0.48 3.50
CA LYS A 249 -2.01 -1.84 3.31
C LYS A 249 -2.16 -2.36 1.88
N LEU A 250 -2.24 -1.45 0.90
CA LEU A 250 -2.06 -1.79 -0.52
C LEU A 250 -0.59 -2.17 -0.73
N ASN A 251 -0.34 -3.23 -1.49
CA ASN A 251 0.98 -3.84 -1.62
C ASN A 251 1.49 -3.88 -3.07
N HIS A 252 0.75 -3.32 -4.03
CA HIS A 252 1.20 -3.20 -5.41
C HIS A 252 0.95 -1.80 -5.97
N LEU A 253 1.96 -1.26 -6.66
CA LEU A 253 1.85 -0.05 -7.47
C LEU A 253 2.03 -0.46 -8.93
N HIS A 254 0.94 -0.42 -9.68
CA HIS A 254 0.98 -0.56 -11.12
C HIS A 254 1.32 0.80 -11.75
N LEU A 255 2.39 0.87 -12.53
CA LEU A 255 2.74 2.07 -13.29
C LEU A 255 2.44 1.84 -14.77
N HIS A 256 1.46 2.56 -15.29
CA HIS A 256 1.17 2.61 -16.72
C HIS A 256 2.14 3.60 -17.38
N LEU A 257 3.26 3.07 -17.90
CA LEU A 257 4.43 3.86 -18.30
C LEU A 257 4.41 4.33 -19.76
N THR A 258 3.54 3.76 -20.59
CA THR A 258 3.54 4.01 -22.03
C THR A 258 2.13 4.01 -22.58
N ASP A 259 1.81 5.02 -23.38
CA ASP A 259 0.54 5.13 -24.08
C ASP A 259 0.73 5.97 -25.37
N ASP A 260 -0.36 6.32 -26.03
CA ASP A 260 -0.40 7.12 -27.23
C ASP A 260 0.19 8.53 -27.07
N GLN A 261 -0.02 9.14 -25.90
CA GLN A 261 0.44 10.50 -25.60
C GLN A 261 1.86 10.58 -25.02
N GLY A 262 2.44 9.45 -24.61
CA GLY A 262 3.66 9.51 -23.81
C GLY A 262 4.39 8.18 -23.60
N TRP A 263 5.71 8.23 -23.68
CA TRP A 263 6.61 7.16 -23.24
C TRP A 263 7.48 7.62 -22.06
N ARG A 264 7.37 6.95 -20.91
CA ARG A 264 7.81 7.51 -19.62
C ARG A 264 8.98 6.80 -18.95
N ILE A 265 9.64 5.86 -19.62
CA ILE A 265 10.80 5.16 -19.05
C ILE A 265 11.96 5.03 -20.05
N THR A 266 13.18 5.34 -19.61
CA THR A 266 14.35 5.22 -20.49
C THR A 266 14.64 3.75 -20.86
N VAL A 267 14.84 3.51 -22.15
CA VAL A 267 15.33 2.25 -22.74
C VAL A 267 16.57 2.58 -23.56
N ASP A 268 17.74 2.10 -23.15
CA ASP A 268 19.03 2.57 -23.70
C ASP A 268 19.20 2.14 -25.16
N SER A 269 18.67 0.97 -25.52
CA SER A 269 18.65 0.46 -26.90
C SER A 269 17.72 1.25 -27.84
N TRP A 270 16.77 2.01 -27.28
CA TRP A 270 15.77 2.79 -28.01
C TRP A 270 15.62 4.22 -27.44
N PRO A 271 16.67 5.06 -27.47
CA PRO A 271 16.72 6.32 -26.72
C PRO A 271 15.67 7.35 -27.15
N ARG A 272 15.21 7.30 -28.41
CA ARG A 272 14.20 8.24 -28.92
C ARG A 272 12.83 8.02 -28.30
N LEU A 273 12.57 6.88 -27.65
CA LEU A 273 11.32 6.63 -26.95
C LEU A 273 11.07 7.72 -25.90
N THR A 274 12.08 8.09 -25.11
CA THR A 274 11.95 9.19 -24.16
C THR A 274 12.27 10.56 -24.77
N GLU A 275 13.31 10.68 -25.60
CA GLU A 275 13.70 11.99 -26.17
C GLU A 275 12.64 12.59 -27.11
N VAL A 276 11.87 11.74 -27.80
CA VAL A 276 10.81 12.14 -28.72
C VAL A 276 9.44 11.72 -28.17
N GLY A 277 9.25 10.45 -27.84
CA GLY A 277 7.95 9.94 -27.37
C GLY A 277 7.57 10.44 -25.96
N GLY A 278 8.53 10.91 -25.17
CA GLY A 278 8.28 11.50 -23.84
C GLY A 278 8.12 13.02 -23.83
N SER A 279 8.26 13.70 -24.98
CA SER A 279 8.41 15.17 -25.01
C SER A 279 7.13 15.95 -24.74
N THR A 280 5.97 15.30 -24.85
CA THR A 280 4.65 15.92 -24.62
C THR A 280 3.73 14.96 -23.86
N GLU A 281 2.46 15.37 -23.70
CA GLU A 281 1.41 14.71 -22.95
C GLU A 281 0.04 15.22 -23.45
N VAL A 282 -1.05 14.75 -22.84
CA VAL A 282 -2.41 15.26 -23.12
C VAL A 282 -2.43 16.79 -23.02
N GLY A 283 -3.15 17.45 -23.94
CA GLY A 283 -3.25 18.91 -23.98
C GLY A 283 -1.99 19.65 -24.46
N GLY A 284 -0.93 18.94 -24.85
CA GLY A 284 0.27 19.54 -25.45
C GLY A 284 1.22 20.19 -24.44
N GLY A 285 1.06 19.87 -23.15
CA GLY A 285 2.02 20.24 -22.11
C GLY A 285 3.42 19.65 -22.32
N PRO A 286 4.43 20.16 -21.58
CA PRO A 286 5.70 19.45 -21.51
C PRO A 286 5.45 18.10 -20.83
N GLY A 287 5.87 17.01 -21.49
CA GLY A 287 5.80 15.69 -20.89
C GLY A 287 6.93 15.46 -19.89
N GLY A 288 7.48 14.25 -19.92
CA GLY A 288 8.61 13.84 -19.11
C GLY A 288 8.79 12.34 -19.16
N TRP A 289 9.83 11.85 -18.47
CA TRP A 289 10.12 10.43 -18.30
C TRP A 289 11.00 10.20 -17.08
N TYR A 290 11.01 8.96 -16.61
CA TYR A 290 11.93 8.49 -15.59
C TYR A 290 13.24 8.03 -16.24
N THR A 291 14.35 8.58 -15.74
CA THR A 291 15.64 7.95 -15.94
C THR A 291 15.68 6.60 -15.22
N LYS A 292 16.69 5.76 -15.52
CA LYS A 292 16.88 4.49 -14.79
C LYS A 292 17.06 4.73 -13.28
N ASP A 293 17.65 5.86 -12.88
CA ASP A 293 17.85 6.19 -11.47
C ASP A 293 16.57 6.67 -10.79
N ASP A 294 15.72 7.44 -11.50
CA ASP A 294 14.38 7.79 -11.00
C ASP A 294 13.53 6.53 -10.79
N TYR A 295 13.53 5.62 -11.76
CA TYR A 295 12.76 4.38 -11.65
C TYR A 295 13.29 3.48 -10.53
N ARG A 296 14.62 3.32 -10.39
CA ARG A 296 15.22 2.60 -9.24
C ARG A 296 14.86 3.24 -7.91
N ARG A 297 14.81 4.57 -7.84
CA ARG A 297 14.39 5.31 -6.64
C ARG A 297 12.94 5.00 -6.29
N ILE A 298 12.03 5.00 -7.27
CA ILE A 298 10.61 4.63 -7.07
C ILE A 298 10.51 3.20 -6.55
N VAL A 299 11.14 2.25 -7.23
CA VAL A 299 11.14 0.82 -6.86
C VAL A 299 11.68 0.61 -5.44
N ALA A 300 12.81 1.21 -5.10
CA ALA A 300 13.42 1.07 -3.77
C ALA A 300 12.55 1.69 -2.67
N TYR A 301 11.94 2.84 -2.93
CA TYR A 301 11.05 3.51 -1.97
C TYR A 301 9.76 2.71 -1.74
N ALA A 302 9.19 2.15 -2.80
CA ALA A 302 8.04 1.25 -2.76
C ALA A 302 8.36 -0.02 -1.98
N ALA A 303 9.50 -0.65 -2.24
CA ALA A 303 9.91 -1.88 -1.55
C ALA A 303 10.08 -1.67 -0.03
N ARG A 304 10.63 -0.53 0.41
CA ARG A 304 10.71 -0.18 1.85
C ARG A 304 9.35 -0.06 2.53
N ARG A 305 8.28 0.16 1.76
CA ARG A 305 6.89 0.23 2.23
C ARG A 305 6.11 -1.04 1.90
N HIS A 306 6.81 -2.12 1.54
CA HIS A 306 6.23 -3.40 1.15
C HIS A 306 5.25 -3.28 -0.02
N VAL A 307 5.50 -2.32 -0.92
CA VAL A 307 4.78 -2.13 -2.18
C VAL A 307 5.64 -2.64 -3.33
N THR A 308 5.12 -3.59 -4.09
CA THR A 308 5.75 -4.13 -5.30
C THR A 308 5.36 -3.27 -6.50
N VAL A 309 6.34 -2.80 -7.28
CA VAL A 309 6.08 -2.09 -8.53
C VAL A 309 5.82 -3.09 -9.65
N VAL A 310 4.72 -2.88 -10.39
CA VAL A 310 4.35 -3.62 -11.60
C VAL A 310 4.40 -2.64 -12.78
N PRO A 311 5.46 -2.65 -13.62
CA PRO A 311 5.52 -1.78 -14.79
C PRO A 311 4.64 -2.33 -15.91
N GLU A 312 3.99 -1.41 -16.63
CA GLU A 312 3.29 -1.71 -17.87
C GLU A 312 3.96 -1.06 -19.08
N ILE A 313 4.12 -1.88 -20.11
CA ILE A 313 4.41 -1.44 -21.48
C ILE A 313 3.26 -1.95 -22.34
N ASP A 314 2.34 -1.06 -22.70
CA ASP A 314 1.10 -1.44 -23.38
C ASP A 314 1.35 -1.76 -24.86
N LEU A 315 0.92 -2.96 -25.27
CA LEU A 315 1.15 -3.53 -26.58
C LEU A 315 0.02 -4.51 -26.97
N PRO A 316 -0.39 -4.58 -28.26
CA PRO A 316 0.14 -3.82 -29.38
C PRO A 316 -0.51 -2.44 -29.55
N GLY A 317 -1.66 -2.20 -28.92
CA GLY A 317 -2.38 -0.92 -28.92
C GLY A 317 -1.66 0.14 -28.08
N HIS A 318 -2.22 1.36 -27.98
CA HIS A 318 -1.68 2.43 -27.12
C HIS A 318 -0.18 2.73 -27.35
N THR A 319 0.26 2.69 -28.60
CA THR A 319 1.70 2.73 -28.95
C THR A 319 2.11 3.99 -29.70
N ASN A 320 1.24 4.98 -29.89
CA ASN A 320 1.54 6.13 -30.76
C ASN A 320 2.84 6.85 -30.36
N ALA A 321 3.15 7.01 -29.07
CA ALA A 321 4.42 7.62 -28.64
C ALA A 321 5.65 6.87 -29.16
N ALA A 322 5.62 5.53 -29.17
CA ALA A 322 6.69 4.71 -29.74
C ALA A 322 6.75 4.85 -31.28
N LEU A 323 5.59 4.94 -31.95
CA LEU A 323 5.51 5.10 -33.41
C LEU A 323 6.03 6.47 -33.87
N VAL A 324 5.81 7.53 -33.10
CA VAL A 324 6.40 8.86 -33.36
C VAL A 324 7.92 8.81 -33.24
N ALA A 325 8.43 8.13 -32.21
CA ALA A 325 9.86 7.97 -31.97
C ALA A 325 10.53 7.09 -33.03
N TYR A 326 9.90 6.00 -33.44
CA TYR A 326 10.41 5.01 -34.39
C TYR A 326 9.33 4.64 -35.42
N PRO A 327 9.17 5.46 -36.48
CA PRO A 327 8.13 5.26 -37.49
C PRO A 327 8.19 3.91 -38.20
N GLU A 328 9.36 3.27 -38.23
CA GLU A 328 9.52 1.93 -38.78
C GLU A 328 8.77 0.84 -37.99
N LEU A 329 8.28 1.13 -36.78
CA LEU A 329 7.40 0.23 -36.03
C LEU A 329 5.93 0.34 -36.46
N ALA A 330 5.54 1.40 -37.18
CA ALA A 330 4.16 1.62 -37.57
C ALA A 330 3.76 0.76 -38.79
N PRO A 331 2.48 0.35 -38.89
CA PRO A 331 1.93 -0.17 -40.13
C PRO A 331 2.14 0.84 -41.27
N GLY A 332 2.73 0.41 -42.38
CA GLY A 332 3.06 1.29 -43.50
C GLY A 332 4.22 2.25 -43.27
N LYS A 333 4.93 2.14 -42.13
CA LYS A 333 6.23 2.80 -41.84
C LYS A 333 6.21 4.33 -41.96
N THR A 334 5.05 4.93 -41.70
CA THR A 334 4.85 6.38 -41.80
C THR A 334 4.75 6.98 -40.40
N PRO A 335 5.50 8.05 -40.08
CA PRO A 335 5.45 8.68 -38.77
C PRO A 335 4.04 9.26 -38.51
N PRO A 336 3.34 8.83 -37.45
CA PRO A 336 2.19 9.59 -36.98
C PRO A 336 2.66 10.90 -36.31
N PRO A 337 1.79 11.91 -36.20
CA PRO A 337 2.09 13.08 -35.37
C PRO A 337 2.08 12.70 -33.88
N PRO A 338 2.80 13.46 -33.01
CA PRO A 338 2.58 13.40 -31.57
C PRO A 338 1.10 13.58 -31.26
N TYR A 339 0.57 12.75 -30.37
CA TYR A 339 -0.83 12.76 -30.02
C TYR A 339 -1.01 13.39 -28.64
N THR A 340 -1.96 14.33 -28.54
CA THR A 340 -2.22 15.14 -27.34
C THR A 340 -3.71 15.16 -27.00
N GLY A 341 -4.51 14.34 -27.70
CA GLY A 341 -5.93 14.15 -27.43
C GLY A 341 -6.16 13.07 -26.37
N THR A 342 -7.40 12.56 -26.32
CA THR A 342 -7.85 11.56 -25.32
C THR A 342 -8.68 10.43 -25.95
N GLU A 343 -8.71 10.35 -27.28
CA GLU A 343 -9.27 9.23 -28.02
C GLU A 343 -8.34 8.01 -27.93
N VAL A 344 -8.95 6.82 -27.98
CA VAL A 344 -8.26 5.54 -27.76
C VAL A 344 -8.47 4.55 -28.90
N GLY A 345 -7.63 3.53 -28.96
CA GLY A 345 -7.75 2.36 -29.84
C GLY A 345 -7.51 2.59 -31.33
N PHE A 346 -6.79 3.67 -31.69
CA PHE A 346 -6.42 3.97 -33.07
C PHE A 346 -5.01 3.48 -33.45
N SER A 347 -4.10 3.41 -32.48
CA SER A 347 -2.69 3.08 -32.70
C SER A 347 -2.42 1.59 -32.54
N TYR A 348 -1.38 1.11 -33.23
CA TYR A 348 -0.79 -0.20 -32.97
C TYR A 348 0.59 -0.33 -33.64
N VAL A 349 1.51 -1.07 -33.00
CA VAL A 349 2.75 -1.53 -33.66
C VAL A 349 2.45 -2.56 -34.73
N ASP A 350 3.29 -2.64 -35.78
CA ASP A 350 3.12 -3.57 -36.89
C ASP A 350 3.41 -5.02 -36.46
N PRO A 351 2.40 -5.88 -36.30
CA PRO A 351 2.58 -7.23 -35.78
C PRO A 351 3.17 -8.18 -36.83
N ALA A 352 3.23 -7.77 -38.11
CA ALA A 352 3.80 -8.56 -39.19
C ALA A 352 5.32 -8.34 -39.37
N ASP A 353 5.90 -7.35 -38.70
CA ASP A 353 7.32 -7.03 -38.80
C ASP A 353 8.12 -7.66 -37.66
N GLU A 354 9.17 -8.42 -38.00
CA GLU A 354 10.10 -9.01 -37.03
C GLU A 354 10.83 -7.95 -36.19
N ARG A 355 11.02 -6.73 -36.73
CA ARG A 355 11.59 -5.62 -35.98
C ARG A 355 10.74 -5.24 -34.77
N THR A 356 9.42 -5.39 -34.86
CA THR A 356 8.51 -5.15 -33.72
C THR A 356 8.86 -6.07 -32.56
N TYR A 357 9.14 -7.35 -32.82
CA TYR A 357 9.47 -8.30 -31.75
C TYR A 357 10.88 -8.10 -31.21
N ALA A 358 11.83 -7.62 -32.03
CA ALA A 358 13.13 -7.17 -31.53
C ALA A 358 12.98 -5.97 -30.59
N PHE A 359 12.17 -4.98 -30.97
CA PHE A 359 11.81 -3.85 -30.13
C PHE A 359 11.16 -4.30 -28.80
N VAL A 360 10.16 -5.18 -28.86
CA VAL A 360 9.50 -5.70 -27.65
C VAL A 360 10.52 -6.42 -26.76
N ALA A 361 11.36 -7.29 -27.31
CA ALA A 361 12.37 -8.04 -26.56
C ALA A 361 13.37 -7.11 -25.83
N ASP A 362 13.86 -6.08 -26.52
CA ASP A 362 14.78 -5.10 -25.95
C ASP A 362 14.12 -4.31 -24.80
N VAL A 363 12.92 -3.77 -25.05
CA VAL A 363 12.17 -2.97 -24.07
C VAL A 363 11.84 -3.80 -22.83
N VAL A 364 11.18 -4.96 -22.99
CA VAL A 364 10.78 -5.77 -21.83
C VAL A 364 11.99 -6.31 -21.09
N GLY A 365 13.09 -6.62 -21.79
CA GLY A 365 14.35 -7.03 -21.18
C GLY A 365 14.97 -5.96 -20.30
N GLU A 366 15.06 -4.71 -20.79
CA GLU A 366 15.60 -3.60 -20.02
C GLU A 366 14.70 -3.19 -18.84
N VAL A 367 13.38 -3.17 -19.02
CA VAL A 367 12.42 -2.86 -17.95
C VAL A 367 12.42 -3.96 -16.89
N ALA A 368 12.45 -5.23 -17.29
CA ALA A 368 12.54 -6.36 -16.36
C ALA A 368 13.83 -6.33 -15.52
N ALA A 369 14.95 -5.90 -16.10
CA ALA A 369 16.22 -5.77 -15.38
C ALA A 369 16.20 -4.67 -14.29
N LEU A 370 15.33 -3.67 -14.42
CA LEU A 370 15.12 -2.62 -13.42
C LEU A 370 14.05 -2.98 -12.38
N THR A 371 13.28 -4.04 -12.64
CA THR A 371 12.11 -4.40 -11.86
C THR A 371 12.41 -5.65 -11.04
N PRO A 372 12.68 -5.56 -9.73
CA PRO A 372 12.90 -6.75 -8.90
C PRO A 372 11.62 -7.55 -8.69
N GLY A 373 10.45 -6.89 -8.75
CA GLY A 373 9.14 -7.53 -8.66
C GLY A 373 8.95 -8.63 -9.72
N PRO A 374 8.09 -9.63 -9.46
CA PRO A 374 7.98 -10.79 -10.34
C PRO A 374 7.20 -10.51 -11.62
N TRP A 375 6.57 -9.35 -11.77
CA TRP A 375 5.54 -9.11 -12.79
C TRP A 375 5.94 -8.02 -13.79
N LEU A 376 5.46 -8.18 -15.02
CA LEU A 376 5.53 -7.18 -16.08
C LEU A 376 4.18 -7.20 -16.82
N HIS A 377 3.54 -6.04 -16.90
CA HIS A 377 2.25 -5.89 -17.56
C HIS A 377 2.45 -5.55 -19.04
N LEU A 378 1.79 -6.30 -19.92
CA LEU A 378 1.86 -6.14 -21.39
C LEU A 378 0.73 -5.26 -21.96
N GLY A 379 -0.18 -4.81 -21.11
CA GLY A 379 -1.40 -4.14 -21.52
C GLY A 379 -2.27 -5.04 -22.37
N GLY A 380 -2.47 -4.66 -23.64
CA GLY A 380 -3.16 -5.44 -24.64
C GLY A 380 -4.64 -5.11 -24.80
N ASP A 381 -5.10 -4.04 -24.18
CA ASP A 381 -6.44 -3.50 -24.39
C ASP A 381 -6.55 -2.69 -25.69
N GLU A 382 -7.79 -2.42 -26.05
CA GLU A 382 -8.24 -1.47 -27.08
C GLU A 382 -7.51 -1.46 -28.45
N ALA A 383 -6.87 -2.58 -28.83
CA ALA A 383 -6.24 -2.76 -30.14
C ALA A 383 -7.27 -2.94 -31.28
N PHE A 384 -8.28 -2.07 -31.38
CA PHE A 384 -9.48 -2.20 -32.21
C PHE A 384 -9.18 -2.26 -33.73
N LYS A 385 -8.01 -1.80 -34.15
CA LYS A 385 -7.57 -1.84 -35.55
C LYS A 385 -6.79 -3.09 -35.92
N VAL A 386 -6.44 -3.94 -34.95
CA VAL A 386 -5.71 -5.19 -35.18
C VAL A 386 -6.72 -6.33 -35.39
N PRO A 387 -6.65 -7.08 -36.50
CA PRO A 387 -7.50 -8.25 -36.70
C PRO A 387 -7.28 -9.30 -35.60
N ALA A 388 -8.35 -9.96 -35.15
CA ALA A 388 -8.32 -10.84 -33.97
C ALA A 388 -7.23 -11.93 -34.01
N ASP A 389 -7.04 -12.62 -35.15
CA ASP A 389 -6.00 -13.65 -35.26
C ASP A 389 -4.58 -13.07 -35.24
N THR A 390 -4.41 -11.88 -35.82
CA THR A 390 -3.15 -11.14 -35.77
C THR A 390 -2.83 -10.68 -34.35
N TYR A 391 -3.83 -10.16 -33.62
CA TYR A 391 -3.70 -9.79 -32.22
C TYR A 391 -3.30 -11.00 -31.38
N ARG A 392 -3.97 -12.14 -31.55
CA ARG A 392 -3.67 -13.39 -30.83
C ARG A 392 -2.22 -13.82 -31.04
N GLY A 393 -1.77 -13.86 -32.30
CA GLY A 393 -0.40 -14.24 -32.64
C GLY A 393 0.65 -13.26 -32.09
N PHE A 394 0.35 -11.96 -32.08
CA PHE A 394 1.22 -10.96 -31.46
C PHE A 394 1.36 -11.19 -29.96
N ILE A 395 0.24 -11.32 -29.24
CA ILE A 395 0.22 -11.51 -27.78
C ILE A 395 0.91 -12.81 -27.38
N GLU A 396 0.72 -13.91 -28.10
CA GLU A 396 1.42 -15.19 -27.83
C GLU A 396 2.95 -15.05 -27.92
N ARG A 397 3.43 -14.30 -28.91
CA ARG A 397 4.87 -13.99 -29.03
C ARG A 397 5.34 -13.03 -27.94
N ALA A 398 4.59 -11.98 -27.63
CA ALA A 398 4.93 -11.03 -26.58
C ALA A 398 4.97 -11.69 -25.19
N GLN A 399 4.01 -12.57 -24.87
CA GLN A 399 4.01 -13.38 -23.65
C GLN A 399 5.29 -14.22 -23.53
N THR A 400 5.75 -14.82 -24.64
CA THR A 400 6.99 -15.61 -24.66
C THR A 400 8.21 -14.74 -24.37
N LEU A 401 8.26 -13.52 -24.91
CA LEU A 401 9.36 -12.58 -24.66
C LEU A 401 9.41 -12.12 -23.21
N VAL A 402 8.27 -11.84 -22.59
CA VAL A 402 8.21 -11.51 -21.16
C VAL A 402 8.61 -12.70 -20.29
N ALA A 403 8.09 -13.89 -20.57
CA ALA A 403 8.46 -15.09 -19.83
C ALA A 403 9.98 -15.38 -19.91
N ALA A 404 10.62 -15.09 -21.05
CA ALA A 404 12.07 -15.22 -21.22
C ALA A 404 12.89 -14.29 -20.30
N THR A 405 12.31 -13.22 -19.77
CA THR A 405 12.94 -12.36 -18.76
C THR A 405 12.85 -12.90 -17.33
N GLY A 406 12.12 -14.01 -17.13
CA GLY A 406 11.81 -14.59 -15.81
C GLY A 406 10.67 -13.89 -15.07
N LYS A 407 9.93 -13.00 -15.75
CA LYS A 407 8.73 -12.33 -15.21
C LYS A 407 7.47 -13.13 -15.52
N THR A 408 6.49 -13.01 -14.65
CA THR A 408 5.11 -13.45 -14.89
C THR A 408 4.39 -12.38 -15.69
N VAL A 409 3.69 -12.80 -16.74
CA VAL A 409 2.89 -11.89 -17.56
C VAL A 409 1.64 -11.45 -16.80
N VAL A 410 1.41 -10.14 -16.77
CA VAL A 410 0.11 -9.55 -16.49
C VAL A 410 -0.38 -8.86 -17.77
N GLY A 411 -1.68 -8.80 -18.00
CA GLY A 411 -2.25 -8.00 -19.08
C GLY A 411 -3.74 -7.82 -18.86
N TRP A 412 -4.34 -6.86 -19.55
CA TRP A 412 -5.78 -6.65 -19.50
C TRP A 412 -6.52 -7.91 -20.00
N HIS A 413 -7.77 -8.09 -19.58
CA HIS A 413 -8.53 -9.32 -19.86
C HIS A 413 -8.71 -9.64 -21.35
N GLN A 414 -8.45 -8.70 -22.27
CA GLN A 414 -8.34 -8.93 -23.71
C GLN A 414 -7.30 -10.01 -24.09
N LEU A 415 -6.35 -10.32 -23.19
CA LEU A 415 -5.44 -11.46 -23.36
C LEU A 415 -6.12 -12.82 -23.16
N ALA A 416 -7.32 -12.89 -22.58
CA ALA A 416 -8.05 -14.12 -22.27
C ALA A 416 -8.11 -15.12 -23.45
N PRO A 417 -8.52 -14.75 -24.69
CA PRO A 417 -8.65 -15.68 -25.81
C PRO A 417 -7.33 -16.22 -26.38
N THR A 418 -6.18 -15.75 -25.88
CA THR A 418 -4.85 -16.16 -26.38
C THR A 418 -4.33 -17.44 -25.71
N GLY A 419 -3.35 -18.09 -26.34
CA GLY A 419 -2.63 -19.24 -25.78
C GLY A 419 -2.13 -19.00 -24.36
N HIS A 420 -2.21 -20.05 -23.52
CA HIS A 420 -1.84 -19.95 -22.11
C HIS A 420 -0.32 -19.77 -21.94
N ALA A 421 0.05 -18.87 -21.04
CA ALA A 421 1.38 -18.74 -20.48
C ALA A 421 1.31 -19.07 -18.98
N ASP A 422 2.26 -19.86 -18.50
CA ASP A 422 2.25 -20.37 -17.12
C ASP A 422 2.21 -19.21 -16.11
N GLY A 423 1.27 -19.29 -15.17
CA GLY A 423 1.10 -18.29 -14.12
C GLY A 423 0.54 -16.95 -14.57
N ARG A 424 0.13 -16.78 -15.85
CA ARG A 424 -0.37 -15.50 -16.36
C ARG A 424 -1.53 -14.95 -15.53
N VAL A 425 -1.56 -13.64 -15.40
CA VAL A 425 -2.58 -12.89 -14.68
C VAL A 425 -3.35 -11.99 -15.65
N LEU A 426 -4.67 -12.05 -15.59
CA LEU A 426 -5.56 -11.19 -16.34
C LEU A 426 -6.12 -10.10 -15.42
N GLN A 427 -5.96 -8.84 -15.82
CA GLN A 427 -6.59 -7.72 -15.15
C GLN A 427 -7.95 -7.41 -15.81
N TRP A 428 -9.02 -7.70 -15.08
CA TRP A 428 -10.37 -7.62 -15.61
C TRP A 428 -11.01 -6.26 -15.29
N TRP A 429 -11.35 -5.50 -16.33
CA TRP A 429 -11.84 -4.14 -16.23
C TRP A 429 -13.26 -3.90 -16.75
N GLY A 430 -13.97 -4.98 -17.11
CA GLY A 430 -15.33 -4.88 -17.62
C GLY A 430 -16.32 -4.25 -16.62
N THR A 431 -17.52 -3.97 -17.10
CA THR A 431 -18.62 -3.39 -16.30
C THR A 431 -19.75 -4.37 -16.03
N ASN A 432 -19.69 -5.56 -16.64
CA ASN A 432 -20.64 -6.65 -16.48
C ASN A 432 -19.88 -7.94 -16.15
N GLY A 433 -20.16 -8.57 -15.02
CA GLY A 433 -19.46 -9.78 -14.55
C GLY A 433 -19.74 -11.07 -15.34
N ASP A 434 -20.30 -11.00 -16.54
CA ASP A 434 -20.52 -12.13 -17.45
C ASP A 434 -19.49 -12.11 -18.57
N ASP A 435 -18.33 -12.73 -18.33
CA ASP A 435 -17.21 -12.82 -19.27
C ASP A 435 -16.74 -14.27 -19.42
N PRO A 436 -17.31 -15.02 -20.39
CA PRO A 436 -16.98 -16.43 -20.57
C PRO A 436 -15.54 -16.64 -21.07
N GLU A 437 -14.91 -15.66 -21.73
CA GLU A 437 -13.53 -15.79 -22.21
C GLU A 437 -12.55 -15.74 -21.03
N THR A 438 -12.75 -14.81 -20.10
CA THR A 438 -11.97 -14.75 -18.85
C THR A 438 -12.18 -16.01 -18.02
N ALA A 439 -13.42 -16.47 -17.85
CA ALA A 439 -13.71 -17.72 -17.14
C ALA A 439 -13.01 -18.92 -17.79
N ASP A 440 -12.98 -18.99 -19.12
CA ASP A 440 -12.29 -20.04 -19.86
C ASP A 440 -10.76 -19.97 -19.72
N ALA A 441 -10.19 -18.76 -19.72
CA ALA A 441 -8.77 -18.56 -19.44
C ALA A 441 -8.38 -19.00 -18.02
N VAL A 442 -9.24 -18.75 -17.02
CA VAL A 442 -9.05 -19.24 -15.65
C VAL A 442 -9.07 -20.77 -15.60
N ARG A 443 -9.98 -21.44 -16.33
CA ARG A 443 -9.98 -22.91 -16.45
C ARG A 443 -8.69 -23.46 -17.06
N ARG A 444 -7.99 -22.66 -17.87
CA ARG A 444 -6.65 -22.98 -18.41
C ARG A 444 -5.50 -22.65 -17.47
N GLY A 445 -5.76 -22.12 -16.28
CA GLY A 445 -4.74 -21.84 -15.26
C GLY A 445 -4.40 -20.36 -15.08
N ALA A 446 -5.09 -19.43 -15.76
CA ALA A 446 -4.91 -18.00 -15.51
C ALA A 446 -5.46 -17.59 -14.14
N ARG A 447 -4.87 -16.53 -13.58
CA ARG A 447 -5.39 -15.86 -12.37
C ARG A 447 -5.98 -14.51 -12.74
N VAL A 448 -6.79 -13.92 -11.86
CA VAL A 448 -7.50 -12.66 -12.16
C VAL A 448 -7.24 -11.60 -11.10
N ILE A 449 -6.94 -10.38 -11.53
CA ILE A 449 -7.03 -9.15 -10.73
C ILE A 449 -8.33 -8.45 -11.15
N LEU A 450 -9.16 -8.06 -10.20
CA LEU A 450 -10.41 -7.35 -10.49
C LEU A 450 -10.22 -5.84 -10.40
N SER A 451 -10.45 -5.17 -11.52
CA SER A 451 -10.51 -3.72 -11.62
C SER A 451 -11.74 -3.22 -12.40
N PRO A 452 -13.00 -3.61 -12.05
CA PRO A 452 -14.18 -3.23 -12.82
C PRO A 452 -14.26 -1.71 -13.05
N GLY A 453 -14.39 -1.30 -14.32
CA GLY A 453 -14.46 0.10 -14.71
C GLY A 453 -15.58 0.88 -14.03
N ASN A 454 -16.67 0.20 -13.66
CA ASN A 454 -17.82 0.80 -12.98
C ASN A 454 -17.81 0.62 -11.45
N ARG A 455 -16.65 0.27 -10.87
CA ARG A 455 -16.44 0.11 -9.42
C ARG A 455 -15.19 0.79 -8.91
N VAL A 456 -14.03 0.54 -9.53
CA VAL A 456 -12.73 0.85 -8.92
C VAL A 456 -11.81 1.69 -9.79
N TYR A 457 -12.28 2.15 -10.95
CA TYR A 457 -11.62 3.18 -11.73
C TYR A 457 -11.78 4.52 -11.01
N LEU A 458 -10.67 5.02 -10.47
CA LEU A 458 -10.59 6.23 -9.68
C LEU A 458 -10.69 7.49 -10.52
N ASP A 459 -10.51 7.40 -11.83
CA ASP A 459 -10.74 8.49 -12.78
C ASP A 459 -12.23 8.68 -13.12
N MET A 460 -13.12 7.75 -12.74
CA MET A 460 -14.55 7.98 -12.90
C MET A 460 -15.04 9.08 -11.94
N LYS A 461 -15.96 9.91 -12.41
CA LYS A 461 -16.60 10.97 -11.62
C LYS A 461 -17.40 10.39 -10.47
N TYR A 462 -17.41 11.09 -9.33
CA TYR A 462 -18.25 10.77 -8.19
C TYR A 462 -19.73 11.12 -8.45
N ALA A 463 -19.94 12.30 -9.05
CA ALA A 463 -21.23 12.92 -9.32
C ALA A 463 -21.16 13.72 -10.64
N PRO A 464 -22.29 14.09 -11.27
CA PRO A 464 -22.28 14.78 -12.57
C PRO A 464 -21.45 16.08 -12.58
N ASP A 465 -21.41 16.78 -11.45
CA ASP A 465 -20.70 18.04 -11.22
C ASP A 465 -19.26 17.86 -10.73
N THR A 466 -18.74 16.63 -10.68
CA THR A 466 -17.32 16.42 -10.40
C THR A 466 -16.47 17.09 -11.50
N PRO A 467 -15.51 17.95 -11.13
CA PRO A 467 -14.83 18.85 -12.08
C PRO A 467 -13.85 18.15 -13.02
N ILE A 468 -13.34 16.99 -12.61
CA ILE A 468 -12.38 16.16 -13.35
C ILE A 468 -12.88 14.72 -13.40
N GLY A 469 -12.27 13.89 -14.23
CA GLY A 469 -12.65 12.50 -14.45
C GLY A 469 -13.67 12.29 -15.58
N HIS A 470 -13.98 11.02 -15.84
CA HIS A 470 -14.88 10.56 -16.89
C HIS A 470 -16.15 9.91 -16.33
N ASP A 471 -17.14 9.64 -17.16
CA ASP A 471 -18.38 8.97 -16.77
C ASP A 471 -18.79 7.85 -17.73
N TRP A 472 -17.88 7.37 -18.59
CA TRP A 472 -18.16 6.33 -19.58
C TRP A 472 -18.58 5.00 -18.93
N ALA A 473 -18.05 4.67 -17.75
CA ALA A 473 -18.42 3.50 -16.96
C ALA A 473 -19.52 3.80 -15.91
N GLY A 474 -20.08 5.00 -15.95
CA GLY A 474 -21.01 5.55 -14.97
C GLY A 474 -20.34 6.34 -13.85
N LEU A 475 -21.16 6.91 -12.97
CA LEU A 475 -20.72 7.65 -11.80
C LEU A 475 -20.42 6.69 -10.64
N ILE A 476 -19.29 6.89 -9.98
CA ILE A 476 -18.79 6.03 -8.91
C ILE A 476 -18.60 6.86 -7.65
N ASP A 477 -19.66 6.95 -6.86
CA ASP A 477 -19.60 7.42 -5.49
C ASP A 477 -18.86 6.41 -4.59
N VAL A 478 -18.64 6.77 -3.32
CA VAL A 478 -17.84 5.96 -2.39
C VAL A 478 -18.55 4.64 -2.08
N ARG A 479 -19.88 4.67 -2.01
CA ARG A 479 -20.67 3.46 -1.77
C ARG A 479 -20.54 2.49 -2.91
N ARG A 480 -20.61 2.94 -4.16
CA ARG A 480 -20.50 2.08 -5.35
C ARG A 480 -19.14 1.41 -5.43
N ALA A 481 -18.08 2.12 -5.06
CA ALA A 481 -16.73 1.58 -4.98
C ALA A 481 -16.56 0.52 -3.87
N TYR A 482 -17.34 0.64 -2.78
CA TYR A 482 -17.31 -0.29 -1.65
C TYR A 482 -18.27 -1.48 -1.78
N ASP A 483 -19.50 -1.26 -2.24
CA ASP A 483 -20.64 -2.18 -2.06
C ASP A 483 -20.70 -3.27 -3.15
N TRP A 484 -19.69 -4.15 -3.13
CA TRP A 484 -19.58 -5.35 -3.97
C TRP A 484 -18.64 -6.38 -3.33
N ASP A 485 -18.56 -7.58 -3.92
CA ASP A 485 -17.70 -8.68 -3.47
C ASP A 485 -16.76 -9.10 -4.61
N PRO A 486 -15.43 -8.86 -4.50
CA PRO A 486 -14.47 -9.33 -5.49
C PRO A 486 -14.50 -10.85 -5.69
N GLY A 487 -14.71 -11.63 -4.64
CA GLY A 487 -14.65 -13.10 -4.70
C GLY A 487 -15.77 -13.73 -5.55
N THR A 488 -16.85 -12.99 -5.81
CA THR A 488 -18.02 -13.48 -6.56
C THR A 488 -18.42 -12.56 -7.72
N HIS A 489 -17.57 -11.61 -8.11
CA HIS A 489 -17.94 -10.60 -9.10
C HIS A 489 -18.07 -11.18 -10.52
N LEU A 490 -17.18 -12.11 -10.89
CA LEU A 490 -17.14 -12.74 -12.20
C LEU A 490 -17.84 -14.10 -12.20
N THR A 491 -18.80 -14.25 -13.11
CA THR A 491 -19.55 -15.48 -13.30
C THR A 491 -18.63 -16.56 -13.85
N GLY A 492 -18.61 -17.74 -13.22
CA GLY A 492 -17.78 -18.86 -13.65
C GLY A 492 -16.30 -18.77 -13.30
N VAL A 493 -15.88 -17.73 -12.58
CA VAL A 493 -14.54 -17.60 -11.99
C VAL A 493 -14.65 -17.93 -10.50
N PRO A 494 -13.93 -18.95 -10.00
CA PRO A 494 -13.98 -19.29 -8.59
C PRO A 494 -13.13 -18.31 -7.75
N ALA A 495 -13.51 -18.08 -6.50
CA ALA A 495 -12.89 -17.06 -5.64
C ALA A 495 -11.37 -17.27 -5.46
N GLU A 496 -10.90 -18.51 -5.43
CA GLU A 496 -9.47 -18.84 -5.33
C GLU A 496 -8.67 -18.41 -6.57
N ALA A 497 -9.31 -18.23 -7.73
CA ALA A 497 -8.63 -17.74 -8.93
C ALA A 497 -8.41 -16.21 -8.87
N VAL A 498 -9.19 -15.50 -8.06
CA VAL A 498 -9.07 -14.05 -7.84
C VAL A 498 -7.87 -13.78 -6.92
N LEU A 499 -6.85 -13.10 -7.45
CA LEU A 499 -5.68 -12.66 -6.68
C LEU A 499 -6.00 -11.49 -5.77
N GLY A 500 -6.96 -10.65 -6.19
CA GLY A 500 -7.47 -9.52 -5.43
C GLY A 500 -7.95 -8.40 -6.33
N VAL A 501 -7.75 -7.16 -5.89
CA VAL A 501 -8.31 -5.95 -6.52
C VAL A 501 -7.24 -4.95 -6.91
N GLU A 502 -7.52 -4.16 -7.93
CA GLU A 502 -6.73 -2.98 -8.27
C GLU A 502 -7.62 -1.76 -8.46
N ALA A 503 -7.13 -0.59 -8.03
CA ALA A 503 -7.77 0.70 -8.23
C ALA A 503 -7.01 1.55 -9.26
N PRO A 504 -7.37 1.52 -10.55
CA PRO A 504 -6.67 2.32 -11.54
C PRO A 504 -7.04 3.79 -11.48
N LEU A 505 -6.03 4.66 -11.56
CA LEU A 505 -6.20 6.09 -11.80
C LEU A 505 -5.60 6.43 -13.16
N TRP A 506 -6.46 6.50 -14.18
CA TRP A 506 -6.15 7.09 -15.48
C TRP A 506 -6.08 8.61 -15.37
N THR A 507 -5.26 9.26 -16.21
CA THR A 507 -4.90 10.67 -16.00
C THR A 507 -5.18 11.61 -17.16
N GLU A 508 -6.06 11.26 -18.11
CA GLU A 508 -6.49 12.17 -19.20
C GLU A 508 -6.99 13.53 -18.70
N THR A 509 -7.56 13.59 -17.50
CA THR A 509 -8.10 14.82 -16.88
C THR A 509 -7.43 15.21 -15.57
N VAL A 510 -6.38 14.48 -15.16
CA VAL A 510 -5.69 14.65 -13.87
C VAL A 510 -4.26 15.09 -14.16
N THR A 511 -3.89 16.30 -13.72
CA THR A 511 -2.66 16.98 -14.13
C THR A 511 -1.75 17.38 -12.98
N THR A 512 -2.23 17.29 -11.74
CA THR A 512 -1.48 17.68 -10.54
C THR A 512 -1.63 16.63 -9.43
N LEU A 513 -0.67 16.60 -8.51
CA LEU A 513 -0.72 15.72 -7.34
C LEU A 513 -1.98 15.95 -6.48
N ALA A 514 -2.47 17.19 -6.38
CA ALA A 514 -3.71 17.48 -5.64
C ALA A 514 -4.95 16.87 -6.34
N GLU A 515 -4.98 16.84 -7.67
CA GLU A 515 -6.04 16.18 -8.43
C GLU A 515 -5.93 14.65 -8.32
N VAL A 516 -4.71 14.10 -8.29
CA VAL A 516 -4.47 12.69 -7.96
C VAL A 516 -5.08 12.36 -6.60
N GLU A 517 -4.71 13.10 -5.56
CA GLU A 517 -5.23 12.89 -4.21
C GLU A 517 -6.77 13.04 -4.16
N PHE A 518 -7.34 14.02 -4.86
CA PHE A 518 -8.80 14.21 -4.97
C PHE A 518 -9.52 13.00 -5.60
N MET A 519 -8.92 12.36 -6.61
CA MET A 519 -9.51 11.19 -7.26
C MET A 519 -9.25 9.88 -6.50
N LEU A 520 -8.11 9.78 -5.80
CA LEU A 520 -7.82 8.67 -4.88
C LEU A 520 -8.76 8.70 -3.67
N PHE A 521 -8.94 9.85 -3.03
CA PHE A 521 -9.64 9.95 -1.76
C PHE A 521 -11.06 10.50 -1.91
N PRO A 522 -12.09 9.77 -1.44
CA PRO A 522 -11.99 8.74 -0.40
C PRO A 522 -12.25 7.29 -0.87
N ARG A 523 -12.12 6.97 -2.17
CA ARG A 523 -12.40 5.62 -2.71
C ARG A 523 -11.24 4.62 -2.52
N LEU A 524 -9.99 5.08 -2.52
CA LEU A 524 -8.82 4.22 -2.33
C LEU A 524 -8.89 3.40 -1.02
N PRO A 525 -9.23 3.96 0.15
CA PRO A 525 -9.46 3.18 1.37
C PRO A 525 -10.61 2.18 1.27
N ALA A 526 -11.68 2.52 0.52
CA ALA A 526 -12.80 1.60 0.30
C ALA A 526 -12.36 0.36 -0.47
N ILE A 527 -11.55 0.55 -1.51
CA ILE A 527 -11.04 -0.53 -2.36
C ILE A 527 -9.98 -1.35 -1.60
N ALA A 528 -9.12 -0.68 -0.82
CA ALA A 528 -8.17 -1.35 0.05
C ALA A 528 -8.87 -2.26 1.07
N GLU A 529 -10.02 -1.85 1.61
CA GLU A 529 -10.82 -2.68 2.51
C GLU A 529 -11.33 -3.96 1.83
N LEU A 530 -11.74 -3.89 0.56
CA LEU A 530 -12.17 -5.07 -0.20
C LEU A 530 -11.03 -6.07 -0.47
N GLY A 531 -9.80 -5.57 -0.60
CA GLY A 531 -8.60 -6.40 -0.76
C GLY A 531 -8.12 -7.03 0.55
N TRP A 532 -8.32 -6.34 1.68
CA TRP A 532 -7.74 -6.73 2.96
C TRP A 532 -8.73 -7.44 3.90
N SER A 533 -9.91 -6.87 4.11
CA SER A 533 -10.80 -7.30 5.19
C SER A 533 -11.58 -8.57 4.82
N PRO A 534 -11.88 -9.44 5.80
CA PRO A 534 -12.72 -10.60 5.55
C PRO A 534 -14.13 -10.16 5.18
N ARG A 535 -14.81 -10.93 4.33
CA ARG A 535 -16.18 -10.59 3.86
C ARG A 535 -17.17 -10.35 5.01
N SER A 536 -16.98 -11.00 6.15
CA SER A 536 -17.83 -10.86 7.34
C SER A 536 -17.84 -9.46 7.97
N THR A 537 -16.83 -8.61 7.68
CA THR A 537 -16.79 -7.22 8.18
C THR A 537 -17.33 -6.21 7.17
N HIS A 538 -17.75 -6.66 5.97
CA HIS A 538 -18.28 -5.78 4.93
C HIS A 538 -19.65 -5.24 5.33
N ASP A 539 -19.68 -3.97 5.74
CA ASP A 539 -20.89 -3.25 6.13
C ASP A 539 -20.73 -1.76 5.82
N TRP A 540 -21.58 -1.25 4.92
CA TRP A 540 -21.48 0.13 4.43
C TRP A 540 -21.63 1.17 5.56
N ALA A 541 -22.54 0.93 6.51
CA ALA A 541 -22.81 1.89 7.58
C ALA A 541 -21.61 2.00 8.54
N ALA A 542 -21.04 0.87 8.95
CA ALA A 542 -19.84 0.82 9.77
C ALA A 542 -18.62 1.37 9.02
N PHE A 543 -18.48 1.08 7.71
CA PHE A 543 -17.38 1.58 6.90
C PHE A 543 -17.40 3.11 6.78
N ARG A 544 -18.54 3.71 6.40
CA ARG A 544 -18.59 5.18 6.25
C ARG A 544 -18.30 5.92 7.56
N ASP A 545 -18.68 5.34 8.70
CA ASP A 545 -18.44 5.93 10.02
C ASP A 545 -16.94 5.89 10.36
N ARG A 546 -16.24 4.78 10.05
CA ARG A 546 -14.78 4.70 10.19
C ARG A 546 -14.07 5.65 9.21
N LEU A 547 -14.52 5.69 7.96
CA LEU A 547 -13.97 6.55 6.91
C LEU A 547 -14.09 8.04 7.27
N ALA A 548 -15.19 8.46 7.89
CA ALA A 548 -15.36 9.84 8.34
C ALA A 548 -14.24 10.31 9.30
N GLY A 549 -13.71 9.39 10.12
CA GLY A 549 -12.56 9.64 11.00
C GLY A 549 -11.25 9.95 10.25
N HIS A 550 -11.17 9.66 8.96
CA HIS A 550 -10.00 10.02 8.14
C HIS A 550 -10.00 11.46 7.65
N GLY A 551 -11.15 12.15 7.60
CA GLY A 551 -11.22 13.55 7.16
C GLY A 551 -10.20 14.46 7.89
N PRO A 552 -10.24 14.54 9.23
CA PRO A 552 -9.25 15.31 10.00
C PRO A 552 -7.80 14.83 9.81
N ARG A 553 -7.57 13.54 9.57
CA ARG A 553 -6.22 12.99 9.30
C ARG A 553 -5.68 13.48 7.97
N TRP A 554 -6.50 13.44 6.93
CA TRP A 554 -6.14 13.95 5.60
C TRP A 554 -5.92 15.45 5.64
N THR A 555 -6.76 16.21 6.35
CA THR A 555 -6.54 17.65 6.57
C THR A 555 -5.18 17.92 7.24
N ALA A 556 -4.85 17.21 8.33
CA ALA A 556 -3.57 17.36 9.04
C ALA A 556 -2.36 16.94 8.18
N ALA A 557 -2.54 15.94 7.31
CA ALA A 557 -1.51 15.46 6.37
C ALA A 557 -1.37 16.33 5.10
N GLY A 558 -2.23 17.35 4.92
CA GLY A 558 -2.28 18.18 3.72
C GLY A 558 -2.71 17.40 2.47
N ILE A 559 -3.59 16.40 2.61
CA ILE A 559 -4.08 15.56 1.52
C ILE A 559 -5.37 16.16 0.96
N ALA A 560 -5.42 16.40 -0.36
CA ALA A 560 -6.65 16.78 -1.03
C ALA A 560 -7.60 15.57 -1.15
N PHE A 561 -8.91 15.76 -0.96
CA PHE A 561 -9.89 14.69 -1.11
C PHE A 561 -11.27 15.22 -1.49
N HIS A 562 -12.09 14.36 -2.11
CA HIS A 562 -13.47 14.66 -2.42
C HIS A 562 -14.37 14.56 -1.16
N PRO A 563 -15.06 15.63 -0.73
CA PRO A 563 -15.94 15.61 0.44
C PRO A 563 -17.29 14.94 0.12
N ALA A 564 -17.26 13.62 -0.07
CA ALA A 564 -18.40 12.82 -0.48
C ALA A 564 -19.60 13.00 0.47
N PRO A 565 -20.79 13.41 -0.02
CA PRO A 565 -21.94 13.75 0.84
C PRO A 565 -22.52 12.57 1.63
N GLU A 566 -22.26 11.34 1.19
CA GLU A 566 -22.70 10.11 1.85
C GLU A 566 -21.86 9.72 3.08
N ILE A 567 -20.73 10.40 3.31
CA ILE A 567 -19.84 10.17 4.45
C ILE A 567 -20.10 11.25 5.52
N PRO A 568 -20.29 10.87 6.79
CA PRO A 568 -20.62 11.81 7.87
C PRO A 568 -19.38 12.56 8.39
N TRP A 569 -18.76 13.40 7.54
CA TRP A 569 -17.54 14.14 7.87
C TRP A 569 -17.69 15.03 9.13
N PRO A 570 -16.68 15.07 10.01
CA PRO A 570 -16.63 16.06 11.09
C PRO A 570 -16.55 17.50 10.56
N ALA A 571 -17.18 18.45 11.27
CA ALA A 571 -17.34 19.85 10.86
C ALA A 571 -16.05 20.66 10.65
N THR A 572 -14.88 20.12 11.02
CA THR A 572 -13.56 20.78 10.91
C THR A 572 -12.85 20.54 9.57
N SER A 573 -13.51 19.90 8.60
CA SER A 573 -12.91 19.56 7.30
C SER A 573 -13.19 20.66 6.27
N THR A 574 -12.20 21.51 5.94
CA THR A 574 -12.30 22.54 4.88
C THR A 574 -11.35 22.21 3.75
N HIS A 575 -11.82 22.14 2.50
CA HIS A 575 -10.99 21.70 1.38
C HIS A 575 -11.21 22.54 0.11
N PRO A 576 -10.14 23.02 -0.54
CA PRO A 576 -10.24 23.56 -1.88
C PRO A 576 -10.58 22.42 -2.85
N ILE A 577 -11.71 22.55 -3.53
CA ILE A 577 -12.07 21.67 -4.64
C ILE A 577 -11.17 22.06 -5.82
N PRO A 578 -10.45 21.12 -6.46
CA PRO A 578 -9.71 21.43 -7.67
C PRO A 578 -10.66 22.04 -8.71
N THR A 579 -10.37 23.26 -9.15
CA THR A 579 -11.03 23.85 -10.30
C THR A 579 -10.29 23.40 -11.54
N GLN A 580 -11.00 22.83 -12.52
CA GLN A 580 -10.39 22.49 -13.80
C GLN A 580 -9.75 23.75 -14.39
N HIS A 581 -8.42 23.80 -14.49
CA HIS A 581 -7.74 24.94 -15.07
C HIS A 581 -7.99 24.93 -16.59
N SER A 582 -8.90 25.79 -17.08
CA SER A 582 -8.86 26.20 -18.48
C SER A 582 -7.57 27.01 -18.67
N ARG A 583 -6.58 26.47 -19.39
CA ARG A 583 -5.29 27.15 -19.62
C ARG A 583 -5.36 28.39 -20.56
N ASP A 584 -6.54 28.96 -20.78
CA ASP A 584 -6.69 30.26 -21.44
C ASP A 584 -6.23 31.44 -20.56
N GLU A 585 -5.89 31.21 -19.28
CA GLU A 585 -5.33 32.22 -18.37
C GLU A 585 -3.98 31.79 -17.78
N ALA A 586 -2.95 31.65 -18.62
CA ALA A 586 -1.57 31.81 -18.14
C ALA A 586 -1.20 33.31 -18.22
N PRO A 587 -0.77 33.97 -17.12
CA PRO A 587 -0.26 35.32 -17.22
C PRO A 587 1.06 35.29 -18.00
N HIS A 588 1.09 35.96 -19.15
CA HIS A 588 2.34 36.34 -19.80
C HIS A 588 3.18 37.13 -18.80
N SER A 589 4.20 36.50 -18.24
CA SER A 589 5.30 37.19 -17.56
C SER A 589 6.57 37.00 -18.37
N SER A 590 7.25 38.12 -18.54
CA SER A 590 8.29 38.44 -19.50
C SER A 590 9.66 37.87 -19.13
#